data_AF-A0A2U1MV99-F1
#
_entry.id   AF-A0A2U1MV99-F1
#
_cell.length_a   1.000
_cell.length_b   1.000
_cell.length_c   1.000
_cell.angle_alpha   90.00
_cell.angle_beta   90.00
_cell.angle_gamma   90.00
#
_symmetry.space_group_name_H-M   'P 1'
#
loop_
_entity.id
_entity.type
_entity.pdbx_description
1 polymer ?
#
loop_
_entity_poly.entity_id
_entity_poly.type
_entity_poly.pdbx_seq_one_letter_code
_entity_poly.pdbx_strand_id
1 'polypeptide(L)'
;MYTTPEHGLLVKEGGRLEIRTDSRERLNDAVFDMASTANAHLQKARGLAKTVPKEARSVLLPAVPSQVILDSLSRVGFDVFDPRINRGILGVSPLSFQLKLKWHSWRGVY
;
A
#
# COMPACT_ATOMS: atom_id res chain seq x y z
N MET A 1 -27.90 -30.53 -49.13
CA MET A 1 -28.18 -29.10 -49.34
C MET A 1 -27.75 -28.39 -48.06
N TYR A 2 -26.79 -27.48 -48.20
CA TYR A 2 -26.01 -26.70 -47.21
C TYR A 2 -25.08 -27.44 -46.22
N THR A 3 -23.80 -27.11 -46.37
CA THR A 3 -22.58 -27.65 -45.76
C THR A 3 -22.09 -26.71 -44.66
N THR A 4 -21.78 -27.21 -43.47
CA THR A 4 -21.03 -26.48 -42.43
C THR A 4 -19.53 -26.74 -42.60
N PRO A 5 -18.71 -25.72 -42.94
CA PRO A 5 -17.27 -25.87 -42.96
C PRO A 5 -16.70 -25.69 -41.55
N GLU A 6 -15.89 -26.66 -41.19
CA GLU A 6 -14.95 -26.66 -40.10
C GLU A 6 -13.77 -25.69 -40.35
N HIS A 7 -13.12 -25.24 -39.27
CA HIS A 7 -11.78 -24.64 -39.16
C HIS A 7 -11.55 -23.16 -39.59
N GLY A 8 -11.14 -22.35 -38.61
CA GLY A 8 -10.52 -21.03 -38.76
C GLY A 8 -11.28 -19.96 -37.98
N LEU A 9 -10.74 -19.22 -37.01
CA LEU A 9 -9.36 -18.80 -36.83
C LEU A 9 -9.18 -18.38 -35.35
N LEU A 10 -8.11 -18.87 -34.71
CA LEU A 10 -7.63 -18.39 -33.42
C LEU A 10 -7.37 -16.87 -33.50
N VAL A 11 -8.18 -16.07 -32.82
CA VAL A 11 -7.85 -14.67 -32.55
C VAL A 11 -6.77 -14.67 -31.47
N LYS A 12 -5.54 -14.46 -31.91
CA LYS A 12 -4.35 -14.28 -31.08
C LYS A 12 -4.55 -13.01 -30.23
N GLU A 13 -4.88 -13.17 -28.95
CA GLU A 13 -4.80 -12.11 -27.93
C GLU A 13 -3.34 -11.67 -27.79
N GLY A 14 -2.90 -10.72 -28.62
CA GLY A 14 -1.51 -10.24 -28.67
C GLY A 14 -1.28 -8.82 -28.13
N GLY A 15 -2.34 -8.03 -27.87
CA GLY A 15 -2.19 -6.61 -27.47
C GLY A 15 -2.87 -6.23 -26.15
N ARG A 16 -3.70 -7.10 -25.58
CA ARG A 16 -4.45 -6.81 -24.35
C ARG A 16 -3.58 -6.88 -23.09
N LEU A 17 -2.52 -7.69 -23.15
CA LEU A 17 -1.63 -7.93 -22.01
C LEU A 17 -0.64 -6.77 -21.84
N GLU A 18 -0.07 -6.26 -22.94
CA GLU A 18 0.87 -5.12 -22.91
C GLU A 18 0.21 -3.84 -22.35
N ILE A 19 -0.99 -3.47 -22.85
CA ILE A 19 -1.72 -2.28 -22.36
C ILE A 19 -2.08 -2.39 -20.86
N ARG A 20 -2.37 -3.61 -20.37
CA ARG A 20 -2.66 -3.85 -18.95
C ARG A 20 -1.40 -3.79 -18.09
N THR A 21 -0.27 -4.27 -18.59
CA THR A 21 1.02 -4.21 -17.88
C THR A 21 1.48 -2.77 -17.74
N ASP A 22 1.48 -1.99 -18.83
CA ASP A 22 1.88 -0.58 -18.82
C ASP A 22 0.98 0.25 -17.88
N SER A 23 -0.33 -0.02 -17.89
CA SER A 23 -1.27 0.68 -17.00
C SER A 23 -1.04 0.34 -15.52
N ARG A 24 -0.61 -0.90 -15.23
CA ARG A 24 -0.32 -1.33 -13.86
C ARG A 24 1.00 -0.75 -13.36
N GLU A 25 2.04 -0.74 -14.18
CA GLU A 25 3.32 -0.12 -13.85
C GLU A 25 3.15 1.37 -13.58
N ARG A 26 2.45 2.09 -14.47
CA ARG A 26 2.14 3.51 -14.26
C ARG A 26 1.32 3.79 -13.00
N LEU A 27 0.43 2.86 -12.62
CA LEU A 27 -0.30 2.95 -11.37
C LEU A 27 0.63 2.75 -10.17
N ASN A 28 1.51 1.75 -10.21
CA ASN A 28 2.49 1.51 -9.15
C ASN A 28 3.41 2.73 -8.96
N ASP A 29 3.84 3.37 -10.05
CA ASP A 29 4.63 4.60 -10.01
C ASP A 29 3.85 5.75 -9.35
N ALA A 30 2.58 5.95 -9.72
CA ALA A 30 1.73 6.97 -9.08
C ALA A 30 1.51 6.71 -7.58
N VAL A 31 1.38 5.44 -7.19
CA VAL A 31 1.28 5.04 -5.78
C VAL A 31 2.61 5.26 -5.07
N PHE A 32 3.74 4.98 -5.71
CA PHE A 32 5.07 5.25 -5.18
C PHE A 32 5.29 6.73 -4.89
N ASP A 33 4.94 7.60 -5.84
CA ASP A 33 5.07 9.06 -5.67
C ASP A 33 4.23 9.58 -4.50
N MET A 34 2.99 9.09 -4.40
CA MET A 34 2.08 9.44 -3.31
C MET A 34 2.60 8.93 -1.96
N ALA A 35 3.05 7.67 -1.91
CA ALA A 35 3.60 7.06 -0.70
C ALA A 35 4.89 7.76 -0.26
N SER A 36 5.74 8.17 -1.20
CA SER A 36 6.97 8.93 -0.93
C SER A 36 6.67 10.29 -0.33
N THR A 37 5.68 11.00 -0.88
CA THR A 37 5.20 12.29 -0.33
C THR A 37 4.63 12.12 1.07
N ALA A 38 3.80 11.10 1.29
CA ALA A 38 3.25 10.78 2.60
C ALA A 38 4.35 10.42 3.62
N ASN A 39 5.37 9.65 3.23
CA ASN A 39 6.49 9.31 4.08
C ASN A 39 7.30 10.57 4.47
N ALA A 40 7.54 11.48 3.52
CA ALA A 40 8.22 12.75 3.82
C ALA A 40 7.48 13.57 4.90
N HIS A 41 6.15 13.68 4.80
CA HIS A 41 5.33 14.33 5.81
C HIS A 41 5.40 13.59 7.17
N LEU A 42 5.36 12.26 7.15
CA LEU A 42 5.45 11.44 8.35
C LEU A 42 6.79 11.62 9.08
N GLN A 43 7.91 11.59 8.36
CA GLN A 43 9.24 11.81 8.94
C GLN A 43 9.36 13.22 9.53
N LYS A 44 8.82 14.23 8.84
CA LYS A 44 8.78 15.60 9.36
C LYS A 44 7.98 15.70 10.66
N ALA A 45 6.78 15.11 10.71
CA ALA A 45 5.94 15.08 11.91
C ALA A 45 6.66 14.40 13.09
N ARG A 46 7.37 13.29 12.85
CA ARG A 46 8.20 12.63 13.87
C ARG A 46 9.37 13.48 14.34
N GLY A 47 10.04 14.19 13.43
CA GLY A 47 11.09 15.13 13.78
C GLY A 47 10.60 16.21 14.75
N LEU A 48 9.35 16.67 14.58
CA LEU A 48 8.70 17.65 15.44
C LEU A 48 8.16 17.04 16.76
N ALA A 49 8.16 15.73 16.95
CA ALA A 49 7.62 15.10 18.16
C ALA A 49 8.29 15.59 19.45
N LYS A 50 9.56 16.01 19.36
CA LYS A 50 10.31 16.58 20.50
C LYS A 50 9.79 17.94 20.95
N THR A 51 9.13 18.69 20.07
CA THR A 51 8.56 20.01 20.36
C THR A 51 7.12 19.92 20.88
N VAL A 52 6.52 18.72 20.88
CA VAL A 52 5.14 18.50 21.32
C VAL A 52 5.09 18.22 22.83
N PRO A 53 4.30 18.99 23.61
CA PRO A 53 4.07 18.72 25.02
C PRO A 53 3.59 17.29 25.27
N LYS A 54 3.96 16.68 26.41
CA LYS A 54 3.67 15.27 26.69
C LYS A 54 2.17 14.97 26.60
N GLU A 55 1.36 15.91 27.04
CA GLU A 55 -0.10 15.88 27.10
C GLU A 55 -0.72 15.82 25.69
N ALA A 56 -0.02 16.36 24.67
CA ALA A 56 -0.48 16.43 23.29
C ALA A 56 0.14 15.36 22.37
N ARG A 57 1.07 14.53 22.87
CA ARG A 57 1.76 13.54 22.02
C ARG A 57 0.83 12.46 21.45
N SER A 58 -0.33 12.23 22.06
CA SER A 58 -1.36 11.31 21.54
C SER A 58 -1.85 11.70 20.14
N VAL A 59 -1.77 12.99 19.77
CA VAL A 59 -2.09 13.48 18.41
C VAL A 59 -1.17 12.88 17.35
N LEU A 60 0.04 12.44 17.74
CA LEU A 60 0.99 11.77 16.84
C LEU A 60 0.77 10.26 16.74
N LEU A 61 -0.17 9.68 17.51
CA LEU A 61 -0.49 8.25 17.45
C LEU A 61 -0.77 7.73 16.02
N PRO A 62 -1.44 8.48 15.13
CA PRO A 62 -1.63 8.06 13.74
C PRO A 62 -0.33 7.82 12.95
N ALA A 63 0.82 8.33 13.40
CA ALA A 63 2.12 8.08 12.77
C ALA A 63 2.49 6.60 12.71
N VAL A 64 2.03 5.81 13.70
CA VAL A 64 2.29 4.37 13.78
C VAL A 64 1.55 3.59 12.68
N PRO A 65 0.21 3.68 12.53
CA PRO A 65 -0.51 3.10 11.40
C PRO A 65 0.03 3.58 10.06
N SER A 66 0.29 4.88 9.91
CA SER A 66 0.79 5.43 8.64
C SER A 66 2.11 4.80 8.21
N GLN A 67 3.05 4.59 9.14
CA GLN A 67 4.29 3.88 8.82
C GLN A 67 4.04 2.44 8.39
N VAL A 68 3.16 1.72 9.11
CA VAL A 68 2.84 0.32 8.78
C VAL A 68 2.26 0.22 7.37
N ILE A 69 1.37 1.13 6.99
CA ILE A 69 0.77 1.19 5.65
C ILE A 69 1.85 1.42 4.59
N LEU A 70 2.73 2.40 4.79
CA LEU A 70 3.81 2.72 3.86
C LEU A 70 4.83 1.57 3.72
N ASP A 71 5.19 0.92 4.83
CA ASP A 71 6.07 -0.25 4.84
C ASP A 71 5.43 -1.42 4.08
N SER A 72 4.12 -1.64 4.25
CA SER A 72 3.39 -2.68 3.54
C SER A 72 3.35 -2.43 2.03
N LEU A 73 3.11 -1.19 1.59
CA LEU A 73 3.15 -0.81 0.17
C LEU A 73 4.54 -1.01 -0.42
N SER A 74 5.59 -0.60 0.29
CA SER A 74 6.97 -0.77 -0.17
C SER A 74 7.34 -2.25 -0.37
N ARG A 75 6.88 -3.15 0.50
CA ARG A 75 7.15 -4.60 0.40
C ARG A 75 6.55 -5.27 -0.83
N VAL A 76 5.49 -4.71 -1.40
CA VAL A 76 4.82 -5.24 -2.58
C VAL A 76 5.13 -4.45 -3.85
N GLY A 77 6.14 -3.56 -3.81
CA GLY A 77 6.49 -2.74 -4.97
C GLY A 77 5.40 -1.75 -5.36
N PHE A 78 4.63 -1.26 -4.37
CA PHE A 78 3.55 -0.28 -4.55
C PHE A 78 2.37 -0.79 -5.40
N ASP A 79 2.31 -2.10 -5.66
CA ASP A 79 1.15 -2.75 -6.25
C ASP A 79 0.01 -2.88 -5.24
N VAL A 80 -0.94 -1.96 -5.30
CA VAL A 80 -2.12 -1.93 -4.43
C VAL A 80 -3.05 -3.12 -4.63
N PHE A 81 -2.91 -3.84 -5.75
CA PHE A 81 -3.68 -5.05 -6.05
C PHE A 81 -2.94 -6.33 -5.69
N ASP A 82 -1.77 -6.24 -5.06
CA ASP A 82 -1.06 -7.41 -4.59
C ASP A 82 -1.90 -8.15 -3.52
N PRO A 83 -2.17 -9.46 -3.69
CA PRO A 83 -3.00 -10.22 -2.77
C PRO A 83 -2.44 -10.29 -1.34
N ARG A 84 -1.13 -10.04 -1.15
CA ARG A 84 -0.47 -9.98 0.16
C ARG A 84 -0.94 -8.77 0.97
N ILE A 85 -1.30 -7.67 0.30
CA ILE A 85 -1.88 -6.48 0.95
C ILE A 85 -3.35 -6.71 1.33
N ASN A 86 -4.09 -7.54 0.59
CA ASN A 86 -5.53 -7.75 0.83
C ASN A 86 -5.85 -8.62 2.06
N ARG A 87 -4.86 -8.99 2.89
CA ARG A 87 -5.05 -9.80 4.09
C ARG A 87 -4.88 -8.96 5.35
N GLY A 88 -5.84 -9.00 6.27
CA GLY A 88 -5.74 -8.28 7.56
C GLY A 88 -5.65 -6.75 7.38
N ILE A 89 -4.70 -6.11 8.06
CA ILE A 89 -4.42 -4.67 7.89
C ILE A 89 -3.21 -4.54 6.94
N LEU A 90 -3.46 -4.50 5.64
CA LEU A 90 -2.42 -4.41 4.60
C LEU A 90 -1.31 -5.47 4.73
N GLY A 91 -1.66 -6.73 4.99
CA GLY A 91 -0.74 -7.84 5.19
C GLY A 91 -0.27 -8.05 6.63
N VAL A 92 -0.73 -7.23 7.58
CA VAL A 92 -0.37 -7.34 9.00
C VAL A 92 -1.49 -8.00 9.81
N SER A 93 -1.11 -8.89 10.73
CA SER A 93 -2.06 -9.53 11.66
C SER A 93 -2.73 -8.49 12.57
N PRO A 94 -4.08 -8.43 12.63
CA PRO A 94 -4.80 -7.43 13.40
C PRO A 94 -4.40 -7.36 14.87
N LEU A 95 -4.21 -8.51 15.52
CA LEU A 95 -3.83 -8.55 16.94
C LEU A 95 -2.44 -7.99 17.19
N SER A 96 -1.48 -8.35 16.34
CA SER A 96 -0.11 -7.83 16.42
C SER A 96 -0.07 -6.31 16.22
N PHE A 97 -0.89 -5.80 15.31
CA PHE A 97 -1.03 -4.37 15.05
C PHE A 97 -1.63 -3.62 16.25
N GLN A 98 -2.71 -4.15 16.84
CA GLN A 98 -3.35 -3.57 18.02
C GLN A 98 -2.42 -3.55 19.23
N LEU A 99 -1.64 -4.61 19.45
CA LEU A 99 -0.65 -4.67 20.52
C LEU A 99 0.46 -3.63 20.32
N LYS A 100 0.97 -3.50 19.09
CA LYS A 100 1.95 -2.48 18.73
C LYS A 100 1.41 -1.07 18.97
N LEU A 101 0.15 -0.80 18.60
CA LEU A 101 -0.47 0.51 18.80
C LEU A 101 -0.59 0.87 20.29
N LYS A 102 -1.07 -0.07 21.13
CA LYS A 102 -1.14 0.12 22.58
C LYS A 102 0.23 0.32 23.21
N TRP A 103 1.24 -0.42 22.76
CA TRP A 103 2.62 -0.25 23.20
C TRP A 103 3.16 1.16 22.92
N HIS A 104 2.98 1.64 21.68
CA HIS A 104 3.42 2.97 21.28
C HIS A 104 2.65 4.08 22.02
N SER A 105 1.34 3.92 22.21
CA SER A 105 0.52 4.84 23.01
C SER A 105 1.01 4.94 24.45
N TRP A 106 1.37 3.81 25.07
CA TRP A 106 1.88 3.79 26.45
C TRP A 106 3.29 4.36 26.57
N ARG A 107 4.18 4.07 25.61
CA ARG A 107 5.58 4.55 25.61
C ARG A 107 5.72 6.01 25.17
N GLY A 108 4.68 6.59 24.56
CA GLY A 108 4.73 7.96 24.04
C GLY A 108 5.76 8.14 22.91
N VAL A 109 6.08 7.06 22.20
CA VAL A 109 7.00 7.03 21.06
C VAL A 109 6.16 6.85 19.81
N TYR A 110 6.29 7.73 18.83
CA TYR A 110 5.41 7.82 17.66
C TYR A 110 6.21 7.94 16.36
#